data_AF-A0A7S0IWN6-F1
#
_entry.id   AF-A0A7S0IWN6-F1
#
_cell.length_a   1.000
_cell.length_b   1.000
_cell.length_c   1.000
_cell.angle_alpha   90.00
_cell.angle_beta   90.00
_cell.angle_gamma   90.00
#
_symmetry.space_group_name_H-M   'P 1'
#
loop_
_entity.id
_entity.type
_entity.pdbx_description
1 polymer ?
#
loop_
_entity_poly.entity_id
_entity_poly.type
_entity_poly.pdbx_seq_one_letter_code
_entity_poly.pdbx_strand_id
1 'polypeptide(L)'
;WDELECAITVGDPITSYAGTQTRFHLPELNFTRMLDYAGQPQFSVSYRGGSFLSRAGEAAVHSDYIKAVKVVGGAGAPFKTIQIDVLEIASHDTTPVHGQPLTSMRATVDGEPVLIGRRALSTEVTMVARASIKKFIGVARKETVGLVLPGFSMRVTSSKGNKFKDPQMQVKAVHLDCEFLKFDRTLVSGPLPEMWGLREPISVETKALLLPLTKREE
;
A
#
# COMPACT_ATOMS: atom_id res chain seq x y z
N TRP A 1 12.20 -22.02 0.79
CA TRP A 1 11.25 -20.91 1.03
C TRP A 1 9.91 -21.58 1.13
N ASP A 2 9.65 -22.20 2.28
CA ASP A 2 8.37 -22.86 2.55
C ASP A 2 7.26 -21.80 2.55
N GLU A 3 6.07 -22.24 2.16
CA GLU A 3 4.85 -21.44 1.96
C GLU A 3 4.52 -20.61 3.20
N LEU A 4 5.06 -19.39 3.25
CA LEU A 4 4.54 -18.36 4.14
C LEU A 4 3.21 -17.89 3.55
N GLU A 5 2.12 -18.15 4.27
CA GLU A 5 0.80 -17.58 3.98
C GLU A 5 0.91 -16.05 3.95
N CYS A 6 1.05 -15.49 2.75
CA CYS A 6 1.15 -14.06 2.51
C CYS A 6 -0.26 -13.47 2.45
N ALA A 7 -0.53 -12.45 3.28
CA ALA A 7 -1.73 -11.64 3.08
C ALA A 7 -1.43 -10.57 2.02
N ILE A 8 -2.28 -10.46 1.01
CA ILE A 8 -2.06 -9.53 -0.10
C ILE A 8 -3.25 -8.58 -0.15
N THR A 9 -2.98 -7.30 -0.38
CA THR A 9 -3.94 -6.34 -0.91
C THR A 9 -3.51 -6.00 -2.33
N VAL A 10 -4.27 -6.46 -3.31
CA VAL A 10 -4.06 -6.08 -4.71
C VAL A 10 -4.53 -4.64 -4.87
N GLY A 11 -3.97 -3.87 -5.79
CA GLY A 11 -4.28 -2.45 -5.87
C GLY A 11 -5.71 -2.13 -6.25
N ASP A 12 -6.45 -3.04 -6.89
CA ASP A 12 -7.93 -3.03 -6.81
C ASP A 12 -8.29 -3.42 -5.36
N PRO A 13 -9.04 -2.62 -4.57
CA PRO A 13 -9.21 -2.79 -3.11
C PRO A 13 -9.85 -4.15 -2.76
N ILE A 14 -9.00 -5.15 -2.76
CA ILE A 14 -9.25 -6.57 -2.65
C ILE A 14 -8.11 -7.06 -1.80
N THR A 15 -8.46 -7.74 -0.72
CA THR A 15 -7.48 -8.43 0.09
C THR A 15 -7.71 -9.93 0.06
N SER A 16 -6.62 -10.69 0.08
CA SER A 16 -6.67 -12.15 0.10
C SER A 16 -5.79 -12.70 1.21
N TYR A 17 -6.29 -13.70 1.92
CA TYR A 17 -5.58 -14.41 2.98
C TYR A 17 -6.16 -15.83 3.16
N ALA A 18 -5.31 -16.84 3.33
CA ALA A 18 -5.71 -18.24 3.50
C ALA A 18 -6.75 -18.75 2.47
N GLY A 19 -6.65 -18.29 1.22
CA GLY A 19 -7.58 -18.65 0.13
C GLY A 19 -8.90 -17.86 0.10
N THR A 20 -9.19 -17.06 1.13
CA THR A 20 -10.33 -16.12 1.14
C THR A 20 -9.95 -14.83 0.44
N GLN A 21 -10.84 -14.30 -0.41
CA GLN A 21 -10.67 -13.02 -1.08
C GLN A 21 -11.86 -12.11 -0.73
N THR A 22 -11.56 -10.91 -0.25
CA THR A 22 -12.55 -9.93 0.23
C THR A 22 -12.34 -8.60 -0.50
N ARG A 23 -13.38 -8.13 -1.20
CA ARG A 23 -13.41 -6.77 -1.77
C ARG A 23 -13.83 -5.76 -0.70
N PHE A 24 -13.20 -4.59 -0.71
CA PHE A 24 -13.55 -3.47 0.15
C PHE A 24 -13.50 -2.14 -0.62
N HIS A 25 -13.92 -1.06 0.01
CA HIS A 25 -14.03 0.26 -0.59
C HIS A 25 -13.24 1.29 0.24
N LEU A 26 -12.47 2.14 -0.45
CA LEU A 26 -11.70 3.22 0.17
C LEU A 26 -12.21 4.59 -0.27
N PRO A 27 -12.17 5.60 0.62
CA PRO A 27 -12.35 7.00 0.23
C PRO A 27 -11.11 7.55 -0.50
N GLU A 28 -11.31 8.50 -1.43
CA GLU A 28 -10.22 9.06 -2.25
C GLU A 28 -9.37 10.11 -1.53
N LEU A 29 -9.97 10.83 -0.57
CA LEU A 29 -9.34 12.01 0.04
C LEU A 29 -8.62 11.70 1.35
N ASN A 30 -9.12 10.74 2.11
CA ASN A 30 -8.67 10.47 3.47
C ASN A 30 -7.96 9.13 3.56
N PHE A 31 -6.98 9.05 4.45
CA PHE A 31 -6.37 7.78 4.83
C PHE A 31 -7.34 7.02 5.74
N THR A 32 -7.72 5.82 5.33
CA THR A 32 -8.42 4.84 6.17
C THR A 32 -7.40 3.98 6.88
N ARG A 33 -7.49 3.86 8.20
CA ARG A 33 -6.65 2.96 9.01
C ARG A 33 -7.10 1.52 8.76
N MET A 34 -6.19 0.68 8.30
CA MET A 34 -6.50 -0.67 7.80
C MET A 34 -5.93 -1.78 8.66
N LEU A 35 -4.80 -1.54 9.31
CA LEU A 35 -4.16 -2.51 10.19
C LEU A 35 -3.43 -1.80 11.33
N ASP A 36 -3.53 -2.38 12.50
CA ASP A 36 -2.76 -2.03 13.68
C ASP A 36 -1.89 -3.19 14.11
N TYR A 37 -0.63 -2.92 14.46
CA TYR A 37 0.30 -3.90 14.98
C TYR A 37 0.71 -3.51 16.41
N ALA A 38 0.36 -4.36 17.37
CA ALA A 38 0.61 -4.18 18.79
C ALA A 38 1.95 -4.77 19.27
N GLY A 39 2.79 -5.26 18.35
CA GLY A 39 4.14 -5.71 18.68
C GLY A 39 5.08 -4.55 19.03
N GLN A 40 6.37 -4.87 19.15
CA GLN A 40 7.41 -3.86 19.40
C GLN A 40 8.35 -3.79 18.18
N PRO A 41 8.36 -2.67 17.44
CA PRO A 41 7.63 -1.44 17.70
C PRO A 41 6.14 -1.51 17.32
N GLN A 42 5.31 -0.67 17.98
CA GLN A 42 3.91 -0.51 17.62
C GLN A 42 3.78 0.38 16.38
N PHE A 43 2.82 0.11 15.50
CA PHE A 43 2.52 0.98 14.37
C PHE A 43 1.13 0.69 13.77
N SER A 44 0.68 1.58 12.88
CA SER A 44 -0.54 1.40 12.08
C SER A 44 -0.26 1.56 10.59
N VAL A 45 -0.97 0.81 9.75
CA VAL A 45 -0.98 0.94 8.29
C VAL A 45 -2.32 1.50 7.84
N SER A 46 -2.29 2.53 7.02
CA SER A 46 -3.45 3.19 6.46
C SER A 46 -3.34 3.28 4.93
N TYR A 47 -4.47 3.16 4.25
CA TYR A 47 -4.57 3.31 2.79
C TYR A 47 -5.37 4.55 2.43
N ARG A 48 -4.94 5.24 1.37
CA ARG A 48 -5.77 6.23 0.68
C ARG A 48 -6.05 5.69 -0.72
N GLY A 49 -7.32 5.65 -1.08
CA GLY A 49 -7.69 5.23 -2.41
C GLY A 49 -7.64 6.37 -3.43
N GLY A 50 -7.95 6.08 -4.69
CA GLY A 50 -8.29 7.05 -5.71
C GLY A 50 -8.63 6.38 -7.03
N SER A 51 -9.37 7.07 -7.88
CA SER A 51 -9.65 6.70 -9.25
C SER A 51 -8.79 7.53 -10.21
N PHE A 52 -8.58 7.03 -11.42
CA PHE A 52 -8.06 7.86 -12.52
C PHE A 52 -9.18 8.46 -13.37
N LEU A 53 -10.44 8.03 -13.15
CA LEU A 53 -11.63 8.57 -13.81
C LEU A 53 -12.26 9.73 -13.05
N SER A 54 -11.88 9.95 -11.79
CA SER A 54 -12.29 11.12 -11.01
C SER A 54 -11.76 12.39 -11.68
N ARG A 55 -12.65 13.15 -12.32
CA ARG A 55 -12.33 14.50 -12.82
C ARG A 55 -12.06 15.43 -11.64
N ALA A 56 -11.20 16.43 -11.85
CA ALA A 56 -11.06 17.52 -10.88
C ALA A 56 -12.44 18.14 -10.61
N GLY A 57 -12.91 18.03 -9.37
CA GLY A 57 -14.22 18.53 -8.93
C GLY A 57 -15.35 17.51 -8.87
N GLU A 58 -15.15 16.27 -9.35
CA GLU A 58 -16.10 15.17 -9.15
C GLU A 58 -15.50 14.16 -8.18
N ALA A 59 -16.03 14.09 -6.95
CA ALA A 59 -15.70 13.02 -6.04
C ALA A 59 -16.14 11.70 -6.66
N ALA A 60 -15.20 10.86 -7.12
CA ALA A 60 -15.59 9.48 -7.37
C ALA A 60 -15.95 8.89 -6.01
N VAL A 61 -17.19 8.41 -5.90
CA VAL A 61 -17.76 7.86 -4.66
C VAL A 61 -16.97 6.62 -4.22
N HIS A 62 -16.17 6.05 -5.12
CA HIS A 62 -15.35 4.86 -4.89
C HIS A 62 -13.95 5.04 -5.46
N SER A 63 -12.96 4.69 -4.65
CA SER A 63 -11.61 4.48 -5.13
C SER A 63 -11.52 3.16 -5.88
N ASP A 64 -11.09 3.20 -7.13
CA ASP A 64 -10.76 2.00 -7.90
C ASP A 64 -9.43 1.39 -7.46
N TYR A 65 -8.56 2.20 -6.84
CA TYR A 65 -7.18 1.84 -6.57
C TYR A 65 -6.68 2.30 -5.20
N ILE A 66 -5.70 1.58 -4.63
CA ILE A 66 -4.84 2.12 -3.58
C ILE A 66 -3.81 3.05 -4.23
N LYS A 67 -3.86 4.34 -3.88
CA LYS A 67 -2.99 5.38 -4.43
C LYS A 67 -1.93 5.86 -3.44
N ALA A 68 -2.15 5.64 -2.14
CA ALA A 68 -1.12 5.85 -1.14
C ALA A 68 -1.23 4.90 0.04
N VAL A 69 -0.08 4.61 0.64
CA VAL A 69 0.08 3.84 1.86
C VAL A 69 0.80 4.70 2.88
N LYS A 70 0.31 4.71 4.12
CA LYS A 70 0.93 5.41 5.24
C LYS A 70 1.13 4.45 6.39
N VAL A 71 2.34 4.40 6.92
CA VAL A 71 2.68 3.69 8.16
C VAL A 71 3.00 4.73 9.21
N VAL A 72 2.27 4.73 10.33
CA VAL A 72 2.50 5.66 11.44
C VAL A 72 3.12 4.87 12.60
N GLY A 73 4.30 5.29 13.04
CA GLY A 73 4.99 4.69 14.16
C GLY A 73 4.34 5.08 15.49
N GLY A 74 4.17 4.09 16.37
CA GLY A 74 3.72 4.27 17.75
C GLY A 74 4.88 4.15 18.73
N ALA A 75 4.59 3.63 19.92
CA ALA A 75 5.60 3.42 20.96
C ALA A 75 6.73 2.50 20.46
N GLY A 76 7.97 2.94 20.68
CA GLY A 76 9.18 2.19 20.30
C GLY A 76 9.55 2.25 18.81
N ALA A 77 8.73 2.85 17.95
CA ALA A 77 9.03 2.95 16.52
C ALA A 77 10.19 3.93 16.24
N PRO A 78 11.18 3.56 15.42
CA PRO A 78 12.31 4.43 15.07
C PRO A 78 11.97 5.40 13.92
N PHE A 79 10.68 5.58 13.62
CA PHE A 79 10.15 6.49 12.62
C PHE A 79 8.81 7.02 13.13
N LYS A 80 8.45 8.25 12.75
CA LYS A 80 7.11 8.80 13.02
C LYS A 80 6.14 8.43 11.90
N THR A 81 6.56 8.55 10.66
CA THR A 81 5.70 8.29 9.50
C THR A 81 6.52 7.82 8.30
N ILE A 82 6.05 6.75 7.68
CA ILE A 82 6.47 6.33 6.34
C ILE A 82 5.28 6.57 5.42
N GLN A 83 5.47 7.29 4.32
CA GLN A 83 4.42 7.53 3.34
C GLN A 83 4.89 7.11 1.96
N ILE A 84 4.04 6.41 1.21
CA ILE A 84 4.29 5.93 -0.13
C ILE A 84 3.11 6.36 -1.00
N ASP A 85 3.36 7.21 -1.99
CA ASP A 85 2.35 7.71 -2.94
C ASP A 85 2.68 7.23 -4.35
N VAL A 86 1.66 6.90 -5.15
CA VAL A 86 1.83 6.76 -6.60
C VAL A 86 2.24 8.11 -7.19
N LEU A 87 3.19 8.08 -8.13
CA LEU A 87 3.55 9.25 -8.93
C LEU A 87 2.80 9.26 -10.26
N GLU A 88 2.49 10.46 -10.75
CA GLU A 88 2.20 10.63 -12.16
C GLU A 88 3.47 10.34 -12.96
N ILE A 89 3.36 9.42 -13.92
CA ILE A 89 4.51 8.97 -14.70
C ILE A 89 4.82 10.02 -15.77
N ALA A 90 5.75 10.92 -15.46
CA ALA A 90 6.36 11.83 -16.41
C ALA A 90 7.50 11.12 -17.18
N SER A 91 7.84 11.65 -18.35
CA SER A 91 8.80 11.04 -19.28
C SER A 91 10.23 10.98 -18.73
N HIS A 92 10.55 9.93 -17.97
CA HIS A 92 11.90 9.65 -17.49
C HIS A 92 12.22 8.16 -17.65
N ASP A 93 12.88 7.80 -18.75
CA ASP A 93 13.56 6.50 -18.84
C ASP A 93 15.00 6.68 -18.38
N THR A 94 15.26 6.25 -17.15
CA THR A 94 16.62 6.11 -16.63
C THR A 94 16.82 4.70 -16.14
N THR A 95 17.96 4.11 -16.48
CA THR A 95 18.43 2.88 -15.85
C THR A 95 18.49 3.10 -14.34
N PRO A 96 17.85 2.25 -13.52
CA PRO A 96 17.80 2.48 -12.08
C PRO A 96 19.18 2.30 -11.46
N VAL A 97 19.66 3.32 -10.74
CA VAL A 97 20.92 3.31 -10.00
C VAL A 97 20.67 3.49 -8.51
N HIS A 98 21.50 2.88 -7.67
CA HIS A 98 21.47 3.12 -6.23
C HIS A 98 21.61 4.61 -5.90
N GLY A 99 20.82 5.11 -4.96
CA GLY A 99 20.79 6.53 -4.59
C GLY A 99 19.95 7.42 -5.51
N GLN A 100 19.29 6.87 -6.55
CA GLN A 100 18.34 7.64 -7.35
C GLN A 100 16.92 7.60 -6.75
N PRO A 101 16.08 8.61 -7.06
CA PRO A 101 14.66 8.56 -6.75
C PRO A 101 13.94 7.41 -7.43
N LEU A 102 12.81 7.03 -6.83
CA LEU A 102 11.80 6.17 -7.45
C LEU A 102 11.00 6.98 -8.50
N THR A 103 10.49 6.30 -9.52
CA THR A 103 9.95 6.85 -10.77
C THR A 103 8.45 6.58 -10.97
N SER A 104 7.90 5.53 -10.37
CA SER A 104 6.46 5.22 -10.41
C SER A 104 5.77 5.41 -9.05
N MET A 105 6.55 5.55 -7.98
CA MET A 105 6.06 5.94 -6.66
C MET A 105 7.07 6.86 -5.95
N ARG A 106 6.62 7.57 -4.92
CA ARG A 106 7.46 8.33 -4.01
C ARG A 106 7.31 7.76 -2.62
N ALA A 107 8.42 7.50 -1.96
CA ALA A 107 8.43 7.09 -0.57
C ALA A 107 9.19 8.10 0.28
N THR A 108 8.70 8.37 1.49
CA THR A 108 9.34 9.26 2.48
C THR A 108 9.34 8.61 3.85
N VAL A 109 10.38 8.85 4.64
CA VAL A 109 10.43 8.56 6.09
C VAL A 109 10.62 9.87 6.83
N ASP A 110 9.65 10.23 7.67
CA ASP A 110 9.63 11.46 8.44
C ASP A 110 9.80 12.72 7.58
N GLY A 111 9.23 12.68 6.37
CA GLY A 111 9.35 13.73 5.36
C GLY A 111 10.56 13.59 4.44
N GLU A 112 11.59 12.83 4.83
CA GLU A 112 12.80 12.67 4.04
C GLU A 112 12.63 11.64 2.93
N PRO A 113 13.01 11.94 1.67
CA PRO A 113 12.82 11.05 0.54
C PRO A 113 13.60 9.74 0.71
N VAL A 114 13.02 8.66 0.21
CA VAL A 114 13.66 7.35 0.11
C VAL A 114 14.11 7.13 -1.32
N LEU A 115 15.40 6.86 -1.44
CA LEU A 115 16.09 6.58 -2.69
C LEU A 115 16.26 5.06 -2.84
N ILE A 116 16.47 4.61 -4.07
CA ILE A 116 16.77 3.21 -4.38
C ILE A 116 17.97 2.75 -3.54
N GLY A 117 17.79 1.70 -2.76
CA GLY A 117 18.80 1.22 -1.83
C GLY A 117 18.21 0.73 -0.52
N ARG A 118 19.12 0.43 0.42
CA ARG A 118 18.79 0.03 1.79
C ARG A 118 18.98 1.23 2.71
N ARG A 119 17.96 1.53 3.52
CA ARG A 119 18.02 2.55 4.58
C ARG A 119 17.72 1.88 5.92
N ALA A 120 18.69 1.86 6.82
CA ALA A 120 18.44 1.47 8.21
C ALA A 120 17.73 2.62 8.93
N LEU A 121 16.64 2.32 9.62
CA LEU A 121 15.93 3.27 10.50
C LEU A 121 16.35 3.05 11.96
N SER A 122 16.68 1.80 12.30
CA SER A 122 17.38 1.41 13.52
C SER A 122 18.19 0.12 13.26
N THR A 123 18.75 -0.48 14.30
CA THR A 123 19.43 -1.79 14.21
C THR A 123 18.53 -2.90 13.66
N GLU A 124 17.23 -2.87 13.99
CA GLU A 124 16.29 -3.94 13.66
C GLU A 124 15.24 -3.53 12.62
N VAL A 125 15.08 -2.22 12.38
CA VAL A 125 14.13 -1.69 11.41
C VAL A 125 14.86 -1.23 10.15
N THR A 126 14.51 -1.83 9.02
CA THR A 126 15.10 -1.52 7.73
C THR A 126 14.02 -1.26 6.70
N MET A 127 14.25 -0.24 5.87
CA MET A 127 13.50 0.02 4.65
C MET A 127 14.37 -0.28 3.42
N VAL A 128 13.79 -0.91 2.40
CA VAL A 128 14.49 -1.28 1.17
C VAL A 128 13.67 -0.84 -0.04
N ALA A 129 14.16 0.13 -0.78
CA ALA A 129 13.57 0.56 -2.04
C ALA A 129 14.31 -0.08 -3.22
N ARG A 130 13.56 -0.60 -4.19
CA ARG A 130 14.10 -1.26 -5.39
C ARG A 130 13.32 -0.83 -6.62
N ALA A 131 14.02 -0.70 -7.74
CA ALA A 131 13.45 -0.52 -9.06
C ALA A 131 13.82 -1.70 -9.95
N SER A 132 12.87 -2.21 -10.73
CA SER A 132 13.12 -3.33 -11.63
C SER A 132 13.87 -2.89 -12.87
N ILE A 133 14.94 -3.60 -13.21
CA ILE A 133 15.69 -3.39 -14.46
C ILE A 133 14.87 -3.90 -15.67
N LYS A 134 14.01 -4.91 -15.47
CA LYS A 134 13.31 -5.62 -16.56
C LYS A 134 11.83 -5.27 -16.70
N LYS A 135 11.20 -4.72 -15.66
CA LYS A 135 9.76 -4.47 -15.61
C LYS A 135 9.47 -2.97 -15.57
N PHE A 136 8.60 -2.53 -16.46
CA PHE A 136 8.24 -1.14 -16.66
C PHE A 136 6.73 -0.93 -16.46
N ILE A 137 6.37 0.30 -16.11
CA ILE A 137 5.01 0.82 -16.13
C ILE A 137 5.05 2.07 -17.01
N GLY A 138 4.62 1.96 -18.26
CA GLY A 138 4.90 2.99 -19.26
C GLY A 138 6.41 3.16 -19.42
N VAL A 139 6.90 4.36 -19.14
CA VAL A 139 8.33 4.72 -19.15
C VAL A 139 8.99 4.60 -17.77
N ALA A 140 8.21 4.54 -16.69
CA ALA A 140 8.74 4.38 -15.33
C ALA A 140 9.05 2.91 -15.01
N ARG A 141 9.80 2.69 -13.91
CA ARG A 141 10.14 1.34 -13.44
C ARG A 141 9.05 0.78 -12.55
N LYS A 142 8.81 -0.54 -12.64
CA LYS A 142 8.11 -1.25 -11.57
C LYS A 142 9.01 -1.26 -10.34
N GLU A 143 8.53 -0.69 -9.27
CA GLU A 143 9.27 -0.44 -8.04
C GLU A 143 8.64 -1.17 -6.86
N THR A 144 9.46 -1.39 -5.83
CA THR A 144 9.02 -1.94 -4.56
C THR A 144 9.66 -1.20 -3.40
N VAL A 145 8.90 -0.97 -2.34
CA VAL A 145 9.37 -0.47 -1.06
C VAL A 145 9.03 -1.52 0.00
N GLY A 146 10.05 -2.18 0.53
CA GLY A 146 9.94 -3.12 1.63
C GLY A 146 10.21 -2.45 2.97
N LEU A 147 9.43 -2.79 3.99
CA LEU A 147 9.65 -2.41 5.38
C LEU A 147 9.78 -3.69 6.20
N VAL A 148 10.88 -3.81 6.94
CA VAL A 148 11.19 -4.94 7.80
C VAL A 148 11.34 -4.43 9.23
N LEU A 149 10.56 -4.99 10.14
CA LEU A 149 10.61 -4.74 11.58
C LEU A 149 10.71 -6.10 12.32
N PRO A 150 11.04 -6.11 13.63
CA PRO A 150 10.87 -7.30 14.45
C PRO A 150 9.44 -7.86 14.34
N GLY A 151 9.32 -9.15 14.02
CA GLY A 151 8.02 -9.83 13.93
C GLY A 151 7.12 -9.42 12.75
N PHE A 152 7.49 -8.42 11.95
CA PHE A 152 6.66 -7.90 10.87
C PHE A 152 7.48 -7.53 9.63
N SER A 153 6.98 -7.87 8.44
CA SER A 153 7.49 -7.31 7.20
C SER A 153 6.38 -7.12 6.17
N MET A 154 6.46 -5.99 5.46
CA MET A 154 5.56 -5.67 4.37
C MET A 154 6.32 -5.21 3.14
N ARG A 155 5.70 -5.36 1.98
CA ARG A 155 6.20 -4.85 0.70
C ARG A 155 5.09 -4.11 -0.01
N VAL A 156 5.37 -2.89 -0.44
CA VAL A 156 4.50 -2.11 -1.31
C VAL A 156 5.11 -2.10 -2.70
N THR A 157 4.32 -2.40 -3.71
CA THR A 157 4.77 -2.56 -5.10
C THR A 157 3.94 -1.68 -6.01
N SER A 158 4.58 -0.87 -6.86
CA SER A 158 3.85 -0.16 -7.93
C SER A 158 3.36 -1.17 -8.96
N SER A 159 2.14 -1.01 -9.43
CA SER A 159 1.55 -1.87 -10.46
C SER A 159 0.67 -1.06 -11.40
N LYS A 160 0.38 -1.63 -12.57
CA LYS A 160 -0.42 -1.01 -13.63
C LYS A 160 -1.76 -1.71 -13.77
N GLY A 161 -2.78 -1.01 -14.23
CA GLY A 161 -4.13 -1.58 -14.40
C GLY A 161 -4.20 -2.56 -15.57
N ASN A 162 -3.78 -3.82 -15.40
CA ASN A 162 -3.76 -4.85 -16.46
C ASN A 162 -5.15 -5.18 -17.04
N LYS A 163 -6.24 -4.77 -16.38
CA LYS A 163 -7.61 -4.92 -16.89
C LYS A 163 -7.89 -4.07 -18.14
N PHE A 164 -7.11 -3.02 -18.39
CA PHE A 164 -7.25 -2.20 -19.59
C PHE A 164 -6.46 -2.80 -20.75
N LYS A 165 -7.07 -2.81 -21.95
CA LYS A 165 -6.38 -3.20 -23.19
C LYS A 165 -5.44 -2.10 -23.69
N ASP A 166 -5.81 -0.83 -23.51
CA ASP A 166 -5.02 0.33 -23.93
C ASP A 166 -3.83 0.56 -22.97
N PRO A 167 -2.57 0.51 -23.46
CA PRO A 167 -1.38 0.77 -22.66
C PRO A 167 -1.38 2.13 -21.94
N GLN A 168 -1.93 3.19 -22.56
CA GLN A 168 -2.00 4.50 -21.91
C GLN A 168 -2.94 4.47 -20.71
N MET A 169 -4.05 3.74 -20.82
CA MET A 169 -4.99 3.54 -19.71
C MET A 169 -4.41 2.64 -18.61
N GLN A 170 -3.60 1.63 -18.97
CA GLN A 170 -2.87 0.85 -17.97
C GLN A 170 -1.95 1.73 -17.12
N VAL A 171 -1.26 2.70 -17.74
CA VAL A 171 -0.37 3.67 -17.08
C VAL A 171 -1.15 4.68 -16.25
N LYS A 172 -2.29 5.19 -16.73
CA LYS A 172 -3.16 6.06 -15.93
C LYS A 172 -3.68 5.35 -14.67
N ALA A 173 -3.90 4.05 -14.77
CA ALA A 173 -4.34 3.19 -13.68
C ALA A 173 -3.19 2.64 -12.80
N VAL A 174 -2.07 3.36 -12.65
CA VAL A 174 -1.01 2.96 -11.69
C VAL A 174 -1.54 2.99 -10.27
N HIS A 175 -1.21 1.96 -9.51
CA HIS A 175 -1.64 1.75 -8.12
C HIS A 175 -0.56 1.05 -7.31
N LEU A 176 -0.83 0.88 -6.01
CA LEU A 176 0.03 0.18 -5.07
C LEU A 176 -0.58 -1.16 -4.67
N ASP A 177 0.16 -2.23 -4.87
CA ASP A 177 -0.12 -3.54 -4.26
C ASP A 177 0.62 -3.61 -2.92
N CYS A 178 -0.04 -4.09 -1.87
CA CYS A 178 0.55 -4.28 -0.55
C CYS A 178 0.61 -5.76 -0.19
N GLU A 179 1.77 -6.24 0.26
CA GLU A 179 1.98 -7.63 0.67
C GLU A 179 2.47 -7.63 2.11
N PHE A 180 1.77 -8.34 2.99
CA PHE A 180 2.18 -8.58 4.38
C PHE A 180 2.87 -9.93 4.45
N LEU A 181 4.21 -9.88 4.32
CA LEU A 181 5.06 -11.05 4.13
C LEU A 181 5.31 -11.81 5.44
N LYS A 182 5.28 -11.11 6.56
CA LYS A 182 5.40 -11.68 7.91
C LYS A 182 4.63 -10.80 8.88
N PHE A 183 3.85 -11.39 9.76
CA PHE A 183 3.27 -10.72 10.92
C PHE A 183 2.81 -11.76 11.95
N ASP A 184 2.76 -11.38 13.22
CA ASP A 184 2.11 -12.17 14.25
C ASP A 184 0.60 -11.94 14.21
N ARG A 185 -0.16 -13.01 13.95
CA ARG A 185 -1.63 -12.98 13.84
C ARG A 185 -2.30 -12.57 15.15
N THR A 186 -1.65 -12.76 16.29
CA THR A 186 -2.18 -12.37 17.61
C THR A 186 -1.95 -10.90 17.93
N LEU A 187 -1.06 -10.23 17.20
CA LEU A 187 -0.68 -8.83 17.42
C LEU A 187 -1.27 -7.87 16.39
N VAL A 188 -1.99 -8.35 15.39
CA VAL A 188 -2.66 -7.50 14.39
C VAL A 188 -4.12 -7.22 14.74
N SER A 189 -4.63 -6.03 14.44
CA SER A 189 -6.05 -5.69 14.56
C SER A 189 -6.48 -4.67 13.50
N GLY A 190 -7.77 -4.35 13.44
CA GLY A 190 -8.34 -3.43 12.45
C GLY A 190 -8.94 -4.14 11.23
N PRO A 191 -9.36 -3.36 10.22
CA PRO A 191 -10.17 -3.89 9.12
C PRO A 191 -9.57 -5.05 8.33
N LEU A 192 -8.27 -5.02 8.01
CA LEU A 192 -7.64 -6.10 7.26
C LEU A 192 -7.64 -7.42 8.04
N PRO A 193 -7.13 -7.49 9.30
CA PRO A 193 -7.24 -8.71 10.11
C PRO A 193 -8.68 -9.24 10.29
N GLU A 194 -9.68 -8.36 10.41
CA GLU A 194 -11.09 -8.77 10.44
C GLU A 194 -11.55 -9.37 9.10
N MET A 195 -11.22 -8.73 7.98
CA MET A 195 -11.52 -9.24 6.62
C MET A 195 -10.78 -10.55 6.29
N TRP A 196 -9.66 -10.81 6.98
CA TRP A 196 -8.88 -12.06 6.90
C TRP A 196 -9.41 -13.16 7.83
N GLY A 197 -10.46 -12.89 8.63
CA GLY A 197 -11.00 -13.84 9.60
C GLY A 197 -10.11 -14.07 10.81
N LEU A 198 -9.14 -13.20 11.08
CA LEU A 198 -8.26 -13.30 12.25
C LEU A 198 -8.88 -12.68 13.50
N ARG A 199 -9.93 -11.87 13.35
CA ARG A 199 -10.62 -11.17 14.43
C ARG A 199 -12.13 -11.26 14.23
N GLU A 200 -12.84 -11.59 15.29
CA GLU A 200 -14.29 -11.64 15.34
C GLU A 200 -14.81 -10.97 16.63
N PRO A 201 -16.02 -10.36 16.59
CA PRO A 201 -16.85 -10.15 15.40
C PRO A 201 -16.30 -9.04 14.49
N ILE A 202 -16.70 -9.05 13.21
CA ILE A 202 -16.41 -7.93 12.29
C ILE A 202 -17.06 -6.65 12.84
N SER A 203 -16.25 -5.62 13.02
CA SER A 203 -16.65 -4.31 13.56
C SER A 203 -17.56 -3.53 12.60
N VAL A 204 -18.22 -2.50 13.12
CA VAL A 204 -19.09 -1.61 12.31
C VAL A 204 -18.25 -0.86 11.27
N GLU A 205 -17.05 -0.45 11.66
CA GLU A 205 -16.07 0.24 10.84
C GLU A 205 -15.65 -0.63 9.65
N THR A 206 -15.34 -1.90 9.89
CA THR A 206 -14.99 -2.84 8.81
C THR A 206 -16.19 -3.12 7.91
N LYS A 207 -17.40 -3.30 8.46
CA LYS A 207 -18.63 -3.47 7.66
C LYS A 207 -18.87 -2.30 6.71
N ALA A 208 -18.60 -1.06 7.16
CA ALA A 208 -18.74 0.12 6.33
C ALA A 208 -17.78 0.13 5.12
N LEU A 209 -16.65 -0.57 5.21
CA LEU A 209 -15.71 -0.75 4.08
C LEU A 209 -16.14 -1.88 3.13
N LEU A 210 -17.00 -2.80 3.56
CA LEU A 210 -17.49 -3.91 2.73
C LEU A 210 -18.73 -3.56 1.92
N LEU A 211 -19.45 -2.51 2.34
CA LEU A 211 -20.56 -1.96 1.59
C LEU A 211 -20.05 -0.94 0.56
N PRO A 212 -20.66 -0.85 -0.63
CA PRO A 212 -20.44 0.28 -1.51
C PRO A 212 -20.79 1.56 -0.74
N LEU A 213 -19.92 2.57 -0.76
CA LEU A 213 -20.24 3.90 -0.23
C LEU A 213 -21.45 4.45 -1.00
N THR A 214 -22.65 4.40 -0.43
CA THR A 214 -23.82 5.03 -1.04
C THR A 214 -23.68 6.55 -0.95
N LYS A 215 -24.14 7.27 -1.98
CA LYS A 215 -24.29 8.73 -1.90
C LYS A 215 -25.07 9.03 -0.61
N ARG A 216 -24.53 9.87 0.27
CA ARG A 216 -25.38 10.56 1.24
C ARG A 216 -26.30 11.43 0.39
N GLU A 217 -27.58 11.09 0.37
CA GLU A 217 -28.60 12.02 -0.09
C GLU A 217 -28.52 13.24 0.83
N GLU A 218 -28.25 14.40 0.23
CA GLU A 218 -28.36 15.70 0.89
C GLU A 218 -29.81 16.03 1.22
#